data_AF-A0A951JIE2-F1
#
_entry.id   AF-A0A951JIE2-F1
#
_cell.length_a   1.000
_cell.length_b   1.000
_cell.length_c   1.000
_cell.angle_alpha   90.00
_cell.angle_beta   90.00
_cell.angle_gamma   90.00
#
_symmetry.space_group_name_H-M   'P 1'
#
loop_
_entity.id
_entity.type
_entity.pdbx_description
1 polymer ?
#
loop_
_entity_poly.entity_id
_entity_poly.type
_entity_poly.pdbx_seq_one_letter_code
_entity_poly.pdbx_strand_id
1 'polypeptide(L)'
;MPEATAPGRLLVDLAKAYALSEFYPLTHPTHTQAVLTLAEALLASGEYFSLRVTPTGVQVGGGAAPRSGHVDRLAARLGEHGVTAVVIRNDVGSESLGRFLSAVALPPRVVRAAGGLAAALEAAGASRVSIDGAWVQPAQAAHSAFQRPADDAPVQVTGGLDDGGIQLWNAHDMYEQVRDSAIRVESEDTEELRRLLRQGTDGERLTVMSRLEFLAQYCLSHGMIDRGIGLVQDLRRDAEEMHGRNAATRAMVMLAIHRVSTRAVIEELVQRLGKARTEEERTGLRATLLHVGADTVTPLVRELVAATDVSARRAYRDALVALDHVGVPLLEEMIGDERWFVVRNMVGILGEIRSADAVEHFRRTVEHSDARVRRETILALSKIGGEEAVPLLAKGLNDREASLRAAAALGLGLTKLPVAVGPLLNRLPQETDAEVEVEIVRALGRVGDPRAVPVLAERASGGGFFSRIPTAVRVEAVRSLRELGGDAAHAVLQRLLRDRSPEVREAVFNALSGG
;
A
#
# COMPACT_ATOMS: atom_id res chain seq x y z
N MET A 1 3.40 39.24 -19.39
CA MET A 1 4.44 38.18 -19.30
C MET A 1 5.19 38.17 -20.62
N PRO A 2 6.51 37.95 -20.67
CA PRO A 2 7.20 37.83 -21.95
C PRO A 2 6.57 36.67 -22.74
N GLU A 3 6.34 36.87 -24.04
CA GLU A 3 5.82 35.81 -24.91
C GLU A 3 6.75 34.60 -24.85
N ALA A 4 6.17 33.41 -24.68
CA ALA A 4 6.94 32.18 -24.65
C ALA A 4 7.62 32.00 -26.01
N THR A 5 8.93 31.77 -26.00
CA THR A 5 9.67 31.36 -27.20
C THR A 5 9.03 30.10 -27.81
N ALA A 6 9.19 29.85 -29.11
CA ALA A 6 8.59 28.67 -29.76
C ALA A 6 8.87 27.34 -29.01
N PRO A 7 10.09 27.09 -28.48
CA PRO A 7 10.35 25.93 -27.63
C PRO A 7 9.62 25.99 -26.26
N GLY A 8 9.45 27.19 -25.68
CA GLY A 8 8.67 27.38 -24.47
C GLY A 8 7.19 27.06 -24.66
N ARG A 9 6.60 27.38 -25.81
CA ARG A 9 5.21 27.03 -26.14
C ARG A 9 5.02 25.52 -26.30
N LEU A 10 5.92 24.86 -27.01
CA LEU A 10 5.94 23.39 -27.13
C LEU A 10 6.05 22.70 -25.77
N LEU A 11 6.87 23.23 -24.85
CA LEU A 11 6.95 22.69 -23.50
C LEU A 11 5.61 22.82 -22.75
N VAL A 12 4.92 23.95 -22.89
CA VAL A 12 3.61 24.14 -22.26
C VAL A 12 2.58 23.18 -22.84
N ASP A 13 2.56 22.96 -24.15
CA ASP A 13 1.64 22.03 -24.79
C ASP A 13 1.96 20.57 -24.43
N LEU A 14 3.25 20.21 -24.35
CA LEU A 14 3.71 18.93 -23.81
C LEU A 14 3.24 18.72 -22.37
N ALA A 15 3.40 19.73 -21.52
CA ALA A 15 3.01 19.67 -20.12
C ALA A 15 1.49 19.59 -19.92
N LYS A 16 0.69 20.22 -20.78
CA LYS A 16 -0.77 20.09 -20.79
C LYS A 16 -1.20 18.69 -21.24
N ALA A 17 -0.59 18.15 -22.30
CA ALA A 17 -0.87 16.80 -22.76
C ALA A 17 -0.46 15.76 -21.69
N TYR A 18 0.68 15.96 -21.03
CA TYR A 18 1.08 15.18 -19.85
C TYR A 18 0.03 15.25 -18.74
N ALA A 19 -0.42 16.44 -18.37
CA ALA A 19 -1.42 16.57 -17.31
C ALA A 19 -2.71 15.82 -17.64
N LEU A 20 -3.14 15.79 -18.90
CA LEU A 20 -4.27 14.96 -19.33
C LEU A 20 -3.98 13.46 -19.21
N SER A 21 -2.75 13.02 -19.48
CA SER A 21 -2.34 11.62 -19.34
C SER A 21 -2.38 11.10 -17.90
N GLU A 22 -2.36 11.99 -16.89
CA GLU A 22 -2.56 11.62 -15.48
C GLU A 22 -4.02 11.25 -15.16
N PHE A 23 -4.99 11.73 -15.97
CA PHE A 23 -6.42 11.56 -15.70
C PHE A 23 -7.16 10.75 -16.78
N TYR A 24 -6.62 10.69 -18.00
CA TYR A 24 -7.31 10.18 -19.17
C TYR A 24 -6.44 9.19 -19.97
N PRO A 25 -7.00 8.03 -20.37
CA PRO A 25 -6.41 7.14 -21.37
C PRO A 25 -6.02 7.86 -22.66
N LEU A 26 -5.10 7.29 -23.44
CA LEU A 26 -4.82 7.73 -24.81
C LEU A 26 -6.04 7.64 -25.75
N THR A 27 -7.01 6.79 -25.41
CA THR A 27 -8.28 6.62 -26.13
C THR A 27 -9.33 7.68 -25.79
N HIS A 28 -9.08 8.53 -24.78
CA HIS A 28 -10.03 9.56 -24.39
C HIS A 28 -9.94 10.77 -25.35
N PRO A 29 -11.06 11.26 -25.92
CA PRO A 29 -11.05 12.26 -27.00
C PRO A 29 -10.23 13.52 -26.67
N THR A 30 -10.33 14.03 -25.45
CA THR A 30 -9.57 15.22 -25.02
C THR A 30 -8.06 14.97 -24.97
N HIS A 31 -7.65 13.77 -24.54
CA HIS A 31 -6.23 13.42 -24.49
C HIS A 31 -5.70 13.12 -25.89
N THR A 32 -6.44 12.35 -26.70
CA THR A 32 -6.12 12.12 -28.12
C THR A 32 -5.96 13.43 -28.87
N GLN A 33 -6.90 14.37 -28.71
CA GLN A 33 -6.83 15.68 -29.36
C GLN A 33 -5.61 16.48 -28.91
N ALA A 34 -5.29 16.50 -27.60
CA ALA A 34 -4.12 17.19 -27.10
C ALA A 34 -2.81 16.60 -27.65
N VAL A 35 -2.73 15.27 -27.78
CA VAL A 35 -1.57 14.58 -28.37
C VAL A 35 -1.45 14.85 -29.86
N LEU A 36 -2.56 14.87 -30.60
CA LEU A 36 -2.58 15.22 -32.02
C LEU A 36 -2.11 16.67 -32.24
N THR A 37 -2.67 17.63 -31.49
CA THR A 37 -2.26 19.03 -31.55
C THR A 37 -0.78 19.22 -31.19
N LEU A 38 -0.28 18.48 -30.20
CA LEU A 38 1.13 18.50 -29.84
C LEU A 38 2.02 17.90 -30.95
N ALA A 39 1.60 16.80 -31.57
CA ALA A 39 2.32 16.18 -32.68
C ALA A 39 2.40 17.13 -33.90
N GLU A 40 1.31 17.82 -34.22
CA GLU A 40 1.28 18.86 -35.26
C GLU A 40 2.22 20.03 -34.92
N ALA A 41 2.20 20.49 -33.67
CA ALA A 41 3.09 21.56 -33.22
C ALA A 41 4.58 21.14 -33.28
N LEU A 42 4.89 19.89 -32.94
CA LEU A 42 6.24 19.33 -33.04
C LEU A 42 6.69 19.22 -34.51
N LEU A 43 5.82 18.76 -35.41
CA LEU A 43 6.10 18.70 -36.86
C LEU A 43 6.40 20.09 -37.45
N ALA A 44 5.70 21.13 -36.97
CA ALA A 44 5.93 22.52 -37.35
C ALA A 44 7.18 23.15 -36.70
N SER A 45 7.88 22.42 -35.82
CA SER A 45 9.08 22.88 -35.12
C SER A 45 10.37 22.45 -35.83
N GLY A 46 11.54 22.74 -35.23
CA GLY A 46 12.84 22.27 -35.75
C GLY A 46 12.96 20.73 -35.74
N GLU A 47 14.11 20.18 -36.14
CA GLU A 47 14.29 18.71 -36.25
C GLU A 47 14.00 17.94 -34.95
N TYR A 48 14.23 18.57 -33.80
CA TYR A 48 14.01 17.96 -32.49
C TYR A 48 13.57 18.99 -31.45
N PHE A 49 12.79 18.51 -30.48
CA PHE A 49 12.47 19.21 -29.25
C PHE A 49 13.27 18.59 -28.11
N SER A 50 14.06 19.40 -27.40
CA SER A 50 14.91 18.95 -26.30
C SER A 50 14.60 19.69 -25.00
N LEU A 51 14.48 18.96 -23.91
CA LEU A 51 14.33 19.51 -22.57
C LEU A 51 15.39 18.92 -21.62
N ARG A 52 15.87 19.74 -20.69
CA ARG A 52 16.71 19.31 -19.56
C ARG A 52 15.98 19.48 -18.25
N VAL A 53 16.03 18.46 -17.41
CA VAL A 53 15.45 18.46 -16.07
C VAL A 53 16.52 18.91 -15.09
N THR A 54 16.18 19.86 -14.23
CA THR A 54 17.05 20.41 -13.19
C THR A 54 16.34 20.32 -11.84
N PRO A 55 17.07 20.40 -10.71
CA PRO A 55 16.44 20.45 -9.38
C PRO A 55 15.42 21.58 -9.21
N THR A 56 15.50 22.62 -10.05
CA THR A 56 14.65 23.82 -10.00
C THR A 56 13.57 23.89 -11.08
N GLY A 57 13.40 22.83 -11.90
CA GLY A 57 12.42 22.78 -13.00
C GLY A 57 13.00 22.30 -14.33
N VAL A 58 12.48 22.79 -15.46
CA VAL A 58 12.92 22.39 -16.82
C VAL A 58 13.62 23.55 -17.53
N GLN A 59 14.57 23.21 -18.41
CA GLN A 59 15.20 24.14 -19.35
C GLN A 59 14.96 23.67 -20.79
N VAL A 60 14.67 24.62 -21.69
CA VAL A 60 14.43 24.35 -23.11
C VAL A 60 15.12 25.44 -23.94
N GLY A 61 15.80 25.06 -25.04
CA GLY A 61 16.43 26.02 -25.95
C GLY A 61 17.58 26.84 -25.35
N GLY A 62 18.27 26.31 -24.31
CA GLY A 62 19.38 27.00 -23.64
C GLY A 62 18.98 28.03 -22.58
N GLY A 63 17.68 28.23 -22.33
CA GLY A 63 17.15 29.15 -21.32
C GLY A 63 16.20 28.49 -20.32
N ALA A 64 15.79 29.25 -19.31
CA ALA A 64 14.79 28.82 -18.32
C ALA A 64 13.40 28.69 -18.96
N ALA A 65 12.69 27.61 -18.64
CA ALA A 65 11.34 27.37 -19.13
C ALA A 65 10.30 28.38 -18.58
N PRO A 66 9.17 28.58 -19.30
CA PRO A 66 8.01 29.28 -18.74
C PRO A 66 7.50 28.57 -17.47
N ARG A 67 7.34 29.32 -16.38
CA ARG A 67 6.76 28.78 -15.14
C ARG A 67 5.25 28.60 -15.31
N SER A 68 4.78 27.37 -15.13
CA SER A 68 3.36 27.04 -15.04
C SER A 68 3.19 25.77 -14.21
N GLY A 69 2.08 25.64 -13.49
CA GLY A 69 1.82 24.46 -12.65
C GLY A 69 1.76 23.13 -13.43
N HIS A 70 1.58 23.16 -14.75
CA HIS A 70 1.71 21.96 -15.59
C HIS A 70 3.19 21.63 -15.86
N VAL A 71 4.00 22.63 -16.19
CA VAL A 71 5.43 22.46 -16.44
C VAL A 71 6.16 22.01 -15.18
N ASP A 72 5.83 22.58 -14.03
CA ASP A 72 6.44 22.21 -12.74
C ASP A 72 6.10 20.75 -12.37
N ARG A 73 4.86 20.31 -12.64
CA ARG A 73 4.44 18.91 -12.46
C ARG A 73 5.18 17.94 -13.38
N LEU A 74 5.29 18.27 -14.67
CA LEU A 74 6.07 17.47 -15.62
C LEU A 74 7.54 17.38 -15.18
N ALA A 75 8.12 18.49 -14.73
CA ALA A 75 9.50 18.55 -14.22
C ALA A 75 9.70 17.61 -13.02
N ALA A 76 8.81 17.71 -12.03
CA ALA A 76 8.86 16.89 -10.83
C ALA A 76 8.76 15.41 -11.17
N ARG A 77 7.80 15.03 -12.03
CA ARG A 77 7.62 13.62 -12.42
C ARG A 77 8.83 13.05 -13.16
N LEU A 78 9.39 13.79 -14.12
CA LEU A 78 10.61 13.35 -14.82
C LEU A 78 11.80 13.23 -13.85
N GLY A 79 11.91 14.14 -12.88
CA GLY A 79 12.92 14.08 -11.82
C GLY A 79 12.76 12.87 -10.89
N GLU A 80 11.53 12.51 -10.51
CA GLU A 80 11.24 11.30 -9.73
C GLU A 80 11.62 10.00 -10.45
N HIS A 81 11.60 10.02 -11.79
CA HIS A 81 12.05 8.92 -12.65
C HIS A 81 13.58 8.92 -12.87
N GLY A 82 14.30 9.90 -12.32
CA GLY A 82 15.75 10.04 -12.47
C GLY A 82 16.19 10.55 -13.84
N VAL A 83 15.29 11.15 -14.63
CA VAL A 83 15.58 11.62 -15.99
C VAL A 83 16.21 13.01 -15.94
N THR A 84 17.30 13.19 -16.67
CA THR A 84 18.04 14.47 -16.76
C THR A 84 17.86 15.18 -18.10
N ALA A 85 17.61 14.43 -19.18
CA ALA A 85 17.38 14.96 -20.51
C ALA A 85 16.36 14.13 -21.31
N VAL A 86 15.49 14.82 -22.06
CA VAL A 86 14.59 14.20 -23.04
C VAL A 86 14.75 14.89 -24.39
N VAL A 87 14.83 14.11 -25.46
CA VAL A 87 14.82 14.61 -26.84
C VAL A 87 13.73 13.88 -27.62
N ILE A 88 12.86 14.63 -28.30
CA ILE A 88 11.75 14.13 -29.11
C ILE A 88 11.98 14.60 -30.55
N ARG A 89 12.04 13.69 -31.53
CA ARG A 89 12.09 14.11 -32.94
C ARG A 89 10.76 14.74 -33.35
N ASN A 90 10.80 15.72 -34.24
CA ASN A 90 9.58 16.33 -34.76
C ASN A 90 8.62 15.33 -35.45
N ASP A 91 9.18 14.26 -36.01
CA ASP A 91 8.45 13.19 -36.69
C ASP A 91 8.00 12.05 -35.75
N VAL A 92 8.01 12.22 -34.42
CA VAL A 92 7.69 11.16 -33.43
C VAL A 92 6.35 10.44 -33.67
N GLY A 93 5.36 11.11 -34.25
CA GLY A 93 4.01 10.58 -34.46
C GLY A 93 3.17 10.56 -33.17
N SER A 94 1.85 10.71 -33.30
CA SER A 94 0.94 10.85 -32.17
C SER A 94 0.89 9.60 -31.28
N GLU A 95 1.00 8.40 -31.85
CA GLU A 95 0.99 7.14 -31.12
C GLU A 95 2.21 7.01 -30.19
N SER A 96 3.41 7.28 -30.72
CA SER A 96 4.65 7.24 -29.93
C SER A 96 4.72 8.36 -28.90
N LEU A 97 4.25 9.55 -29.26
CA LEU A 97 4.15 10.70 -28.36
C LEU A 97 3.16 10.43 -27.22
N GLY A 98 2.05 9.77 -27.52
CA GLY A 98 1.09 9.32 -26.54
C GLY A 98 1.68 8.32 -25.56
N ARG A 99 2.36 7.28 -26.08
CA ARG A 99 3.10 6.30 -25.26
C ARG A 99 4.14 6.98 -24.38
N PHE A 100 4.83 7.99 -24.89
CA PHE A 100 5.76 8.78 -24.11
C PHE A 100 5.10 9.44 -22.90
N LEU A 101 4.01 10.17 -23.13
CA LEU A 101 3.28 10.86 -22.06
C LEU A 101 2.73 9.88 -21.02
N SER A 102 2.14 8.77 -21.48
CA SER A 102 1.65 7.72 -20.60
C SER A 102 2.75 7.07 -19.77
N ALA A 103 3.94 6.85 -20.34
CA ALA A 103 5.08 6.30 -19.61
C ALA A 103 5.61 7.27 -18.55
N VAL A 104 5.64 8.58 -18.84
CA VAL A 104 6.02 9.60 -17.85
C VAL A 104 5.02 9.66 -16.70
N ALA A 105 3.71 9.50 -16.97
CA ALA A 105 2.65 9.52 -15.96
C ALA A 105 2.65 8.29 -15.02
N LEU A 106 3.43 7.26 -15.32
CA LEU A 106 3.54 6.08 -14.47
C LEU A 106 4.10 6.43 -13.08
N PRO A 107 3.69 5.72 -12.01
CA PRO A 107 4.31 5.88 -10.69
C PRO A 107 5.81 5.50 -10.70
N PRO A 108 6.69 6.20 -9.96
CA PRO A 108 8.14 5.93 -9.98
C PRO A 108 8.53 4.49 -9.64
N ARG A 109 7.75 3.82 -8.79
CA ARG A 109 7.95 2.40 -8.47
C ARG A 109 7.79 1.48 -9.69
N VAL A 110 6.84 1.79 -10.58
CA VAL A 110 6.57 1.00 -11.80
C VAL A 110 7.69 1.21 -12.81
N VAL A 111 8.12 2.46 -12.98
CA VAL A 111 9.22 2.81 -13.88
C VAL A 111 10.53 2.17 -13.41
N ARG A 112 10.82 2.17 -12.09
CA ARG A 112 11.97 1.45 -11.54
C ARG A 112 11.90 -0.06 -11.77
N ALA A 113 10.72 -0.67 -11.58
CA ALA A 113 10.53 -2.10 -11.83
C ALA A 113 10.72 -2.49 -13.31
N ALA A 114 10.45 -1.57 -14.24
CA ALA A 114 10.71 -1.74 -15.67
C ALA A 114 12.20 -1.57 -16.05
N GLY A 115 13.06 -1.11 -15.13
CA GLY A 115 14.47 -0.80 -15.42
C GLY A 115 14.72 0.66 -15.82
N GLY A 116 13.76 1.56 -15.58
CA GLY A 116 13.85 2.98 -15.89
C GLY A 116 12.88 3.43 -16.99
N LEU A 117 12.77 4.74 -17.20
CA LEU A 117 11.80 5.31 -18.16
C LEU A 117 12.09 4.86 -19.60
N ALA A 118 13.36 4.77 -19.98
CA ALA A 118 13.75 4.26 -21.30
C ALA A 118 13.22 2.85 -21.54
N ALA A 119 13.43 1.92 -20.61
CA ALA A 119 12.94 0.54 -20.72
C ALA A 119 11.40 0.47 -20.73
N ALA A 120 10.72 1.32 -19.96
CA ALA A 120 9.27 1.43 -20.00
C ALA A 120 8.75 1.89 -21.38
N LEU A 121 9.46 2.82 -22.03
CA LEU A 121 9.15 3.31 -23.37
C LEU A 121 9.42 2.25 -24.46
N GLU A 122 10.50 1.50 -24.34
CA GLU A 122 10.83 0.39 -25.26
C GLU A 122 9.74 -0.69 -25.20
N ALA A 123 9.31 -1.06 -23.99
CA ALA A 123 8.22 -2.00 -23.77
C ALA A 123 6.87 -1.46 -24.29
N ALA A 124 6.64 -0.15 -24.19
CA ALA A 124 5.46 0.49 -24.75
C ALA A 124 5.47 0.59 -26.28
N GLY A 125 6.59 0.28 -26.95
CA GLY A 125 6.74 0.45 -28.39
C GLY A 125 6.81 1.92 -28.81
N ALA A 126 7.29 2.80 -27.92
CA ALA A 126 7.62 4.17 -28.29
C ALA A 126 8.91 4.18 -29.13
N SER A 127 8.98 5.08 -30.09
CA SER A 127 10.14 5.32 -30.95
C SER A 127 10.38 6.82 -31.11
N ARG A 128 11.55 7.20 -31.64
CA ARG A 128 11.87 8.61 -31.95
C ARG A 128 11.85 9.54 -30.72
N VAL A 129 12.08 8.97 -29.54
CA VAL A 129 12.33 9.65 -28.27
C VAL A 129 13.66 9.16 -27.71
N SER A 130 14.42 10.06 -27.11
CA SER A 130 15.64 9.75 -26.38
C SER A 130 15.53 10.19 -24.92
N ILE A 131 15.99 9.33 -24.02
CA ILE A 131 16.12 9.59 -22.58
C ILE A 131 17.60 9.54 -22.23
N ASP A 132 18.11 10.60 -21.61
CA ASP A 132 19.50 10.72 -21.14
C ASP A 132 20.57 10.36 -22.20
N GLY A 133 20.26 10.66 -23.47
CA GLY A 133 21.16 10.45 -24.61
C GLY A 133 21.02 9.08 -25.30
N ALA A 134 20.23 8.16 -24.75
CA ALA A 134 19.90 6.88 -25.40
C ALA A 134 18.60 6.99 -26.18
N TRP A 135 18.58 6.60 -27.45
CA TRP A 135 17.35 6.52 -28.26
C TRP A 135 16.59 5.25 -27.94
N VAL A 136 15.31 5.39 -27.60
CA VAL A 136 14.41 4.28 -27.33
C VAL A 136 14.30 3.39 -28.58
N GLN A 137 14.69 2.13 -28.44
CA GLN A 137 14.54 1.11 -29.49
C GLN A 137 13.30 0.27 -29.17
N PRO A 138 12.21 0.35 -29.98
CA PRO A 138 11.05 -0.50 -29.76
C PRO A 138 11.47 -1.97 -29.73
N ALA A 139 11.01 -2.72 -28.74
CA ALA A 139 11.22 -4.16 -28.71
C ALA A 139 10.69 -4.76 -30.03
N GLN A 140 11.48 -5.61 -30.69
CA GLN A 140 11.05 -6.30 -31.92
C GLN A 140 9.95 -7.32 -31.60
N ALA A 141 8.72 -6.85 -31.50
CA ALA A 141 7.51 -7.66 -31.52
C ALA A 141 6.68 -7.27 -32.76
N ALA A 142 6.73 -8.15 -33.76
CA ALA A 142 5.82 -8.30 -34.90
C ALA A 142 5.47 -7.04 -35.73
N HIS A 143 6.40 -6.61 -36.58
CA HIS A 143 6.10 -5.81 -37.76
C HIS A 143 5.49 -6.64 -38.93
N SER A 144 4.80 -7.76 -38.64
CA SER A 144 4.18 -8.61 -39.68
C SER A 144 2.74 -8.99 -39.32
N ALA A 145 1.80 -8.06 -39.47
CA ALA A 145 0.37 -8.40 -39.52
C ALA A 145 -0.47 -7.41 -40.37
N PHE A 146 0.15 -6.69 -41.30
CA PHE A 146 -0.56 -5.89 -42.31
C PHE A 146 -0.05 -6.22 -43.73
N GLN A 147 0.01 -7.51 -44.06
CA GLN A 147 -0.18 -7.92 -45.45
C GLN A 147 -1.64 -8.31 -45.60
N ARG A 148 -2.39 -7.48 -46.35
CA ARG A 148 -3.70 -7.86 -46.91
C ARG A 148 -3.53 -9.22 -47.61
N PRO A 149 -4.44 -10.19 -47.42
CA PRO A 149 -4.55 -11.31 -48.34
C PRO A 149 -4.88 -10.74 -49.72
N ALA A 150 -4.04 -11.07 -50.69
CA ALA A 150 -4.39 -10.94 -52.10
C ALA A 150 -5.45 -12.01 -52.43
N ASP A 151 -6.34 -11.66 -53.36
CA ASP A 151 -7.37 -12.48 -53.99
C ASP A 151 -8.64 -12.79 -53.19
N ASP A 152 -9.65 -11.94 -53.39
CA ASP A 152 -10.96 -12.35 -53.93
C ASP A 152 -11.63 -11.18 -54.69
N ALA A 153 -12.35 -11.55 -55.75
CA ALA A 153 -12.86 -10.79 -56.92
C ALA A 153 -13.51 -9.38 -56.71
N PRO A 154 -13.58 -8.54 -57.77
CA PRO A 154 -13.81 -7.10 -57.67
C PRO A 154 -15.28 -6.74 -57.47
N VAL A 155 -15.58 -6.01 -56.39
CA VAL A 155 -16.79 -5.18 -56.33
C VAL A 155 -16.48 -3.89 -57.06
N GLN A 156 -17.04 -3.73 -58.27
CA GLN A 156 -17.06 -2.44 -58.94
C GLN A 156 -17.95 -1.48 -58.15
N VAL A 157 -17.34 -0.45 -57.57
CA VAL A 157 -18.04 0.80 -57.27
C VAL A 157 -17.39 1.87 -58.12
N THR A 158 -18.12 2.26 -59.16
CA THR A 158 -17.87 3.43 -59.98
C THR A 158 -18.18 4.69 -59.16
N GLY A 159 -17.20 5.56 -58.99
CA GLY A 159 -17.40 6.85 -58.32
C GLY A 159 -16.05 7.54 -58.12
N GLY A 160 -15.84 8.61 -58.88
CA GLY A 160 -14.54 9.27 -59.06
C GLY A 160 -13.88 9.75 -57.77
N LEU A 161 -12.56 9.62 -57.77
CA LEU A 161 -11.65 10.42 -56.97
C LEU A 161 -11.79 11.88 -57.40
N ASP A 162 -11.99 12.80 -56.45
CA ASP A 162 -11.44 14.15 -56.51
C ASP A 162 -11.27 14.68 -55.07
N ASP A 163 -10.03 15.04 -54.75
CA ASP A 163 -9.53 15.97 -53.74
C ASP A 163 -9.98 15.87 -52.27
N GLY A 164 -9.34 14.95 -51.53
CA GLY A 164 -8.44 15.31 -50.41
C GLY A 164 -8.93 16.11 -49.20
N GLY A 165 -10.24 16.33 -49.01
CA GLY A 165 -10.81 16.90 -47.78
C GLY A 165 -10.99 15.84 -46.70
N ILE A 166 -10.37 16.04 -45.53
CA ILE A 166 -10.66 15.25 -44.32
C ILE A 166 -12.16 15.35 -44.03
N GLN A 167 -12.91 14.25 -44.20
CA GLN A 167 -14.29 14.18 -43.72
C GLN A 167 -14.28 14.21 -42.19
N LEU A 168 -14.72 15.34 -41.62
CA LEU A 168 -15.13 15.42 -40.23
C LEU A 168 -16.32 14.48 -40.03
N TRP A 169 -16.08 13.38 -39.30
CA TRP A 169 -17.08 12.43 -38.86
C TRP A 169 -18.23 13.17 -38.16
N ASN A 170 -19.46 12.96 -38.63
CA ASN A 170 -20.64 13.60 -38.06
C ASN A 170 -21.05 12.89 -36.75
N ALA A 171 -21.74 13.61 -35.86
CA ALA A 171 -22.13 13.11 -34.54
C ALA A 171 -23.07 11.90 -34.57
N HIS A 172 -23.67 11.59 -35.72
CA HIS A 172 -24.59 10.47 -35.89
C HIS A 172 -23.84 9.14 -36.03
N ASP A 173 -22.76 9.11 -36.82
CA ASP A 173 -21.90 7.93 -36.98
C ASP A 173 -21.20 7.56 -35.67
N MET A 174 -20.82 8.56 -34.87
CA MET A 174 -20.24 8.37 -33.54
C MET A 174 -21.27 7.83 -32.53
N TYR A 175 -22.54 8.25 -32.63
CA TYR A 175 -23.62 7.78 -31.76
C TYR A 175 -24.03 6.35 -32.09
N GLU A 176 -24.08 5.98 -33.37
CA GLU A 176 -24.31 4.61 -33.83
C GLU A 176 -23.17 3.68 -33.39
N GLN A 177 -21.90 4.06 -33.51
CA GLN A 177 -20.77 3.24 -33.08
C GLN A 177 -20.68 3.06 -31.55
N VAL A 178 -21.02 4.10 -30.77
CA VAL A 178 -21.14 4.02 -29.31
C VAL A 178 -22.34 3.15 -28.90
N ARG A 179 -23.47 3.24 -29.60
CA ARG A 179 -24.65 2.37 -29.39
C ARG A 179 -24.34 0.91 -29.74
N ASP A 180 -23.67 0.65 -30.86
CA ASP A 180 -23.26 -0.68 -31.29
C ASP A 180 -22.22 -1.28 -30.33
N SER A 181 -21.33 -0.45 -29.80
CA SER A 181 -20.38 -0.83 -28.74
C SER A 181 -21.09 -1.14 -27.42
N ALA A 182 -22.13 -0.39 -27.05
CA ALA A 182 -22.95 -0.59 -25.85
C ALA A 182 -23.77 -1.89 -25.90
N ILE A 183 -24.40 -2.21 -27.04
CA ILE A 183 -25.12 -3.47 -27.27
C ILE A 183 -24.16 -4.67 -27.20
N ARG A 184 -22.94 -4.52 -27.75
CA ARG A 184 -21.89 -5.54 -27.62
C ARG A 184 -21.41 -5.68 -26.18
N VAL A 185 -21.26 -4.60 -25.42
CA VAL A 185 -20.83 -4.65 -24.01
C VAL A 185 -21.78 -5.50 -23.17
N GLU A 186 -23.09 -5.33 -23.32
CA GLU A 186 -24.06 -6.10 -22.53
C GLU A 186 -24.00 -7.60 -22.81
N SER A 187 -23.71 -7.99 -24.06
CA SER A 187 -23.66 -9.37 -24.55
C SER A 187 -22.26 -9.99 -24.62
N GLU A 188 -21.21 -9.25 -24.25
CA GLU A 188 -19.82 -9.67 -24.45
C GLU A 188 -19.41 -10.81 -23.50
N ASP A 189 -18.84 -11.88 -24.08
CA ASP A 189 -18.31 -13.01 -23.32
C ASP A 189 -16.95 -12.66 -22.68
N THR A 190 -17.03 -12.25 -21.42
CA THR A 190 -15.87 -11.90 -20.61
C THR A 190 -14.98 -13.11 -20.27
N GLU A 191 -15.48 -14.36 -20.34
CA GLU A 191 -14.64 -15.55 -20.12
C GLU A 191 -13.73 -15.79 -21.32
N GLU A 192 -14.25 -15.62 -22.54
CA GLU A 192 -13.45 -15.75 -23.76
C GLU A 192 -12.35 -14.68 -23.83
N LEU A 193 -12.67 -13.43 -23.50
CA LEU A 193 -11.67 -12.37 -23.37
C LEU A 193 -10.58 -12.73 -22.36
N ARG A 194 -10.95 -13.27 -21.19
CA ARG A 194 -9.95 -13.70 -20.19
C ARG A 194 -9.14 -14.91 -20.64
N ARG A 195 -9.74 -15.85 -21.36
CA ARG A 195 -9.00 -16.96 -22.00
C ARG A 195 -7.95 -16.42 -22.95
N LEU A 196 -8.30 -15.45 -23.79
CA LEU A 196 -7.36 -14.77 -24.70
C LEU A 196 -6.30 -13.97 -23.94
N LEU A 197 -6.64 -13.35 -22.80
CA LEU A 197 -5.66 -12.69 -21.93
C LEU A 197 -4.61 -13.67 -21.40
N ARG A 198 -5.03 -14.89 -21.03
CA ARG A 198 -4.14 -15.91 -20.44
C ARG A 198 -3.32 -16.65 -21.50
N GLN A 199 -3.85 -16.83 -22.71
CA GLN A 199 -3.29 -17.75 -23.73
C GLN A 199 -2.80 -17.04 -25.00
N GLY A 200 -3.20 -15.79 -25.24
CA GLY A 200 -2.87 -15.04 -26.47
C GLY A 200 -1.43 -14.54 -26.54
N THR A 201 -1.08 -14.02 -27.71
CA THR A 201 0.17 -13.28 -28.00
C THR A 201 0.19 -11.92 -27.29
N ASP A 202 1.35 -11.26 -27.20
CA ASP A 202 1.46 -9.97 -26.50
C ASP A 202 0.56 -8.88 -27.11
N GLY A 203 0.39 -8.85 -28.44
CA GLY A 203 -0.52 -7.92 -29.13
C GLY A 203 -2.00 -8.20 -28.87
N GLU A 204 -2.38 -9.48 -28.83
CA GLU A 204 -3.75 -9.89 -28.46
C GLU A 204 -4.05 -9.54 -27.00
N ARG A 205 -3.10 -9.76 -26.09
CA ARG A 205 -3.24 -9.39 -24.67
C ARG A 205 -3.47 -7.90 -24.49
N LEU A 206 -2.71 -7.05 -25.20
CA LEU A 206 -2.88 -5.59 -25.14
C LEU A 206 -4.29 -5.16 -25.57
N THR A 207 -4.79 -5.78 -26.65
CA THR A 207 -6.13 -5.53 -27.20
C THR A 207 -7.21 -5.97 -26.22
N VAL A 208 -7.08 -7.18 -25.69
CA VAL A 208 -8.01 -7.76 -24.71
C VAL A 208 -8.05 -6.95 -23.42
N MET A 209 -6.90 -6.52 -22.89
CA MET A 209 -6.88 -5.67 -21.70
C MET A 209 -7.55 -4.32 -21.93
N SER A 210 -7.27 -3.67 -23.08
CA SER A 210 -7.92 -2.40 -23.42
C SER A 210 -9.44 -2.56 -23.50
N ARG A 211 -9.90 -3.71 -23.99
CA ARG A 211 -11.33 -4.05 -24.02
C ARG A 211 -11.90 -4.30 -22.63
N LEU A 212 -11.21 -5.06 -21.78
CA LEU A 212 -11.64 -5.32 -20.39
C LEU A 212 -11.64 -4.03 -19.55
N GLU A 213 -10.67 -3.15 -19.75
CA GLU A 213 -10.62 -1.82 -19.13
C GLU A 213 -11.84 -1.00 -19.54
N PHE A 214 -12.11 -0.91 -20.84
CA PHE A 214 -13.28 -0.21 -21.38
C PHE A 214 -14.59 -0.79 -20.83
N LEU A 215 -14.73 -2.12 -20.82
CA LEU A 215 -15.90 -2.80 -20.30
C LEU A 215 -16.14 -2.48 -18.82
N ALA A 216 -15.09 -2.53 -18.01
CA ALA A 216 -15.20 -2.21 -16.60
C ALA A 216 -15.61 -0.74 -16.40
N GLN A 217 -14.97 0.18 -17.11
CA GLN A 217 -15.29 1.61 -17.04
C GLN A 217 -16.71 1.94 -17.55
N TYR A 218 -17.14 1.30 -18.63
CA TYR A 218 -18.50 1.41 -19.17
C TYR A 218 -19.52 0.94 -18.15
N CYS A 219 -19.32 -0.26 -17.58
CA CYS A 219 -20.22 -0.82 -16.57
C CYS A 219 -20.36 0.13 -15.36
N LEU A 220 -19.24 0.64 -14.86
CA LEU A 220 -19.22 1.54 -13.71
C LEU A 220 -19.90 2.89 -14.02
N SER A 221 -19.67 3.46 -15.21
CA SER A 221 -20.27 4.74 -15.61
C SER A 221 -21.77 4.67 -15.91
N HIS A 222 -22.29 3.48 -16.25
CA HIS A 222 -23.71 3.28 -16.59
C HIS A 222 -24.49 2.58 -15.46
N GLY A 223 -23.95 2.55 -14.23
CA GLY A 223 -24.65 2.01 -13.06
C GLY A 223 -24.70 0.48 -12.97
N MET A 224 -24.02 -0.24 -13.86
CA MET A 224 -23.80 -1.69 -13.77
C MET A 224 -22.65 -2.01 -12.81
N ILE A 225 -22.78 -1.54 -11.57
CA ILE A 225 -21.71 -1.52 -10.58
C ILE A 225 -21.19 -2.93 -10.27
N ASP A 226 -22.09 -3.91 -10.09
CA ASP A 226 -21.72 -5.30 -9.80
C ASP A 226 -20.85 -5.92 -10.89
N ARG A 227 -21.24 -5.71 -12.16
CA ARG A 227 -20.48 -6.22 -13.31
C ARG A 227 -19.12 -5.52 -13.42
N GLY A 228 -19.10 -4.21 -13.23
CA GLY A 228 -17.86 -3.41 -13.28
C GLY A 228 -16.85 -3.85 -12.21
N ILE A 229 -17.30 -4.04 -10.96
CA ILE A 229 -16.45 -4.52 -9.87
C ILE A 229 -16.01 -5.97 -10.10
N GLY A 230 -16.90 -6.84 -10.58
CA GLY A 230 -16.55 -8.21 -10.96
C GLY A 230 -15.42 -8.24 -11.99
N LEU A 231 -15.47 -7.39 -13.02
CA LEU A 231 -14.41 -7.27 -14.01
C LEU A 231 -13.08 -6.82 -13.40
N VAL A 232 -13.08 -5.86 -12.47
CA VAL A 232 -11.85 -5.42 -11.77
C VAL A 232 -11.28 -6.56 -10.91
N GLN A 233 -12.13 -7.30 -10.19
CA GLN A 233 -11.72 -8.43 -9.36
C GLN A 233 -11.18 -9.60 -10.19
N ASP A 234 -11.76 -9.83 -11.37
CA ASP A 234 -11.33 -10.86 -12.31
C ASP A 234 -9.99 -10.50 -12.94
N LEU A 235 -9.81 -9.25 -13.40
CA LEU A 235 -8.52 -8.74 -13.87
C LEU A 235 -7.42 -8.94 -12.80
N ARG A 236 -7.72 -8.61 -11.54
CA ARG A 236 -6.80 -8.85 -10.42
C ARG A 236 -6.45 -10.34 -10.28
N ARG A 237 -7.45 -11.22 -10.30
CA ARG A 237 -7.25 -12.67 -10.19
C ARG A 237 -6.38 -13.21 -11.32
N ASP A 238 -6.64 -12.76 -12.55
CA ASP A 238 -5.84 -13.11 -13.70
C ASP A 238 -4.38 -12.64 -13.55
N ALA A 239 -4.15 -11.43 -13.01
CA ALA A 239 -2.79 -10.95 -12.71
C ALA A 239 -2.03 -11.84 -11.72
N GLU A 240 -2.73 -12.36 -10.70
CA GLU A 240 -2.19 -13.30 -9.72
C GLU A 240 -1.93 -14.68 -10.32
N GLU A 241 -2.84 -15.24 -11.12
CA GLU A 241 -2.66 -16.55 -11.73
C GLU A 241 -1.51 -16.58 -12.77
N MET A 242 -1.18 -15.43 -13.37
CA MET A 242 -0.05 -15.28 -14.29
C MET A 242 1.34 -15.33 -13.61
N HIS A 243 1.44 -15.79 -12.35
CA HIS A 243 2.72 -15.98 -11.66
C HIS A 243 3.65 -16.94 -12.43
N GLY A 244 4.78 -16.40 -12.92
CA GLY A 244 5.90 -17.15 -13.48
C GLY A 244 6.09 -17.09 -15.00
N ARG A 245 5.17 -16.47 -15.78
CA ARG A 245 5.23 -16.59 -17.26
C ARG A 245 5.33 -15.29 -18.08
N ASN A 246 4.94 -14.10 -17.59
CA ASN A 246 5.19 -12.84 -18.32
C ASN A 246 5.05 -11.59 -17.41
N ALA A 247 6.16 -10.99 -16.97
CA ALA A 247 6.15 -9.84 -16.05
C ALA A 247 5.48 -8.59 -16.66
N ALA A 248 5.62 -8.40 -17.97
CA ALA A 248 5.00 -7.30 -18.70
C ALA A 248 3.47 -7.38 -18.68
N THR A 249 2.89 -8.55 -18.97
CA THR A 249 1.43 -8.75 -18.91
C THR A 249 0.87 -8.44 -17.53
N ARG A 250 1.52 -8.90 -16.46
CA ARG A 250 1.10 -8.56 -15.09
C ARG A 250 1.13 -7.06 -14.83
N ALA A 251 2.21 -6.38 -15.20
CA ALA A 251 2.31 -4.93 -15.04
C ALA A 251 1.19 -4.20 -15.78
N MET A 252 0.84 -4.65 -17.00
CA MET A 252 -0.24 -4.05 -17.76
C MET A 252 -1.62 -4.29 -17.13
N VAL A 253 -1.89 -5.49 -16.59
CA VAL A 253 -3.14 -5.76 -15.88
C VAL A 253 -3.24 -4.91 -14.60
N MET A 254 -2.14 -4.74 -13.86
CA MET A 254 -2.08 -3.83 -12.71
C MET A 254 -2.39 -2.38 -13.11
N LEU A 255 -1.89 -1.94 -14.27
CA LEU A 255 -2.18 -0.60 -14.81
C LEU A 255 -3.66 -0.43 -15.16
N ALA A 256 -4.27 -1.44 -15.78
CA ALA A 256 -5.69 -1.42 -16.07
C ALA A 256 -6.53 -1.33 -14.78
N ILE A 257 -6.18 -2.11 -13.75
CA ILE A 257 -6.84 -2.05 -12.44
C ILE A 257 -6.73 -0.65 -11.84
N HIS A 258 -5.53 -0.05 -11.84
CA HIS A 258 -5.33 1.31 -11.32
C HIS A 258 -6.15 2.36 -12.09
N ARG A 259 -6.21 2.27 -13.42
CA ARG A 259 -6.95 3.22 -14.26
C ARG A 259 -8.47 3.13 -14.09
N VAL A 260 -9.00 1.93 -13.90
CA VAL A 260 -10.43 1.73 -13.65
C VAL A 260 -10.80 2.06 -12.19
N SER A 261 -9.86 1.96 -11.26
CA SER A 261 -10.06 2.24 -9.82
C SER A 261 -10.09 3.75 -9.52
N THR A 262 -11.01 4.47 -10.15
CA THR A 262 -11.29 5.88 -9.85
C THR A 262 -11.77 6.04 -8.41
N ARG A 263 -11.74 7.27 -7.89
CA ARG A 263 -12.22 7.59 -6.53
C ARG A 263 -13.62 7.00 -6.23
N ALA A 264 -14.56 7.14 -7.16
CA ALA A 264 -15.92 6.62 -6.99
C ALA A 264 -15.96 5.10 -6.86
N VAL A 265 -15.11 4.40 -7.64
CA VAL A 265 -15.00 2.94 -7.61
C VAL A 265 -14.37 2.47 -6.30
N ILE A 266 -13.33 3.16 -5.83
CA ILE A 266 -12.71 2.88 -4.54
C ILE A 266 -13.72 3.06 -3.41
N GLU A 267 -14.47 4.16 -3.40
CA GLU A 267 -15.50 4.42 -2.39
C GLU A 267 -16.57 3.31 -2.38
N GLU A 268 -17.02 2.85 -3.55
CA GLU A 268 -17.96 1.75 -3.66
C GLU A 268 -17.37 0.40 -3.19
N LEU A 269 -16.13 0.07 -3.59
CA LEU A 269 -15.43 -1.14 -3.14
C LEU A 269 -15.29 -1.17 -1.61
N VAL A 270 -14.97 -0.04 -0.99
CA VAL A 270 -14.90 0.09 0.46
C VAL A 270 -16.29 -0.08 1.08
N GLN A 271 -17.33 0.57 0.56
CA GLN A 271 -18.69 0.39 1.10
C GLN A 271 -19.16 -1.07 1.03
N ARG A 272 -18.84 -1.77 -0.06
CA ARG A 272 -19.13 -3.20 -0.21
C ARG A 272 -18.36 -4.06 0.78
N LEU A 273 -17.09 -3.75 1.03
CA LEU A 273 -16.29 -4.48 2.02
C LEU A 273 -16.97 -4.51 3.39
N GLY A 274 -17.57 -3.39 3.83
CA GLY A 274 -18.30 -3.33 5.10
C GLY A 274 -19.64 -4.08 5.09
N LYS A 275 -20.28 -4.23 3.92
CA LYS A 275 -21.56 -4.94 3.74
C LYS A 275 -21.39 -6.43 3.41
N ALA A 276 -20.17 -6.86 3.10
CA ALA A 276 -19.86 -8.21 2.67
C ALA A 276 -20.28 -9.26 3.70
N ARG A 277 -21.00 -10.28 3.23
CA ARG A 277 -21.63 -11.29 4.10
C ARG A 277 -20.76 -12.51 4.32
N THR A 278 -19.91 -12.85 3.33
CA THR A 278 -19.03 -14.01 3.38
C THR A 278 -17.57 -13.59 3.53
N GLU A 279 -16.74 -14.46 4.10
CA GLU A 279 -15.31 -14.19 4.23
C GLU A 279 -14.58 -14.25 2.88
N GLU A 280 -15.11 -15.03 1.94
CA GLU A 280 -14.62 -15.09 0.56
C GLU A 280 -14.80 -13.74 -0.15
N GLU A 281 -15.99 -13.14 -0.04
CA GLU A 281 -16.30 -11.82 -0.60
C GLU A 281 -15.39 -10.74 0.02
N ARG A 282 -15.23 -10.76 1.35
CA ARG A 282 -14.30 -9.84 2.05
C ARG A 282 -12.88 -10.00 1.57
N THR A 283 -12.42 -11.24 1.40
CA THR A 283 -11.06 -11.52 0.96
C THR A 283 -10.82 -11.01 -0.45
N GLY A 284 -11.75 -11.23 -1.39
CA GLY A 284 -11.65 -10.72 -2.76
C GLY A 284 -11.67 -9.19 -2.85
N LEU A 285 -12.56 -8.53 -2.09
CA LEU A 285 -12.61 -7.07 -2.01
C LEU A 285 -11.35 -6.48 -1.38
N ARG A 286 -10.89 -7.04 -0.26
CA ARG A 286 -9.65 -6.64 0.41
C ARG A 286 -8.45 -6.76 -0.54
N ALA A 287 -8.29 -7.90 -1.21
CA ALA A 287 -7.20 -8.10 -2.16
C ALA A 287 -7.21 -7.06 -3.30
N THR A 288 -8.40 -6.65 -3.76
CA THR A 288 -8.56 -5.60 -4.78
C THR A 288 -8.15 -4.23 -4.23
N LEU A 289 -8.57 -3.88 -3.01
CA LEU A 289 -8.16 -2.64 -2.37
C LEU A 289 -6.65 -2.58 -2.11
N LEU A 290 -6.01 -3.70 -1.74
CA LEU A 290 -4.55 -3.78 -1.62
C LEU A 290 -3.83 -3.47 -2.93
N HIS A 291 -4.36 -3.96 -4.05
CA HIS A 291 -3.81 -3.69 -5.38
C HIS A 291 -3.91 -2.20 -5.76
N VAL A 292 -4.99 -1.53 -5.38
CA VAL A 292 -5.13 -0.08 -5.53
C VAL A 292 -4.16 0.67 -4.61
N GLY A 293 -3.97 0.20 -3.38
CA GLY A 293 -2.95 0.72 -2.47
C GLY A 293 -3.33 2.03 -1.80
N ALA A 294 -2.46 3.04 -1.88
CA ALA A 294 -2.54 4.26 -1.06
C ALA A 294 -3.86 5.02 -1.16
N ASP A 295 -4.47 5.06 -2.35
CA ASP A 295 -5.73 5.78 -2.59
C ASP A 295 -6.92 5.19 -1.80
N THR A 296 -6.77 3.98 -1.25
CA THR A 296 -7.79 3.31 -0.44
C THR A 296 -7.74 3.68 1.04
N VAL A 297 -6.61 4.21 1.53
CA VAL A 297 -6.38 4.45 2.97
C VAL A 297 -7.40 5.46 3.51
N THR A 298 -7.53 6.64 2.88
CA THR A 298 -8.45 7.68 3.35
C THR A 298 -9.92 7.25 3.32
N PRO A 299 -10.44 6.63 2.23
CA PRO A 299 -11.78 6.04 2.23
C PRO A 299 -11.99 4.99 3.34
N LEU A 300 -11.04 4.06 3.53
CA LEU A 300 -11.14 3.03 4.57
C LEU A 300 -11.18 3.61 5.98
N VAL A 301 -10.33 4.60 6.27
CA VAL A 301 -10.32 5.29 7.57
C VAL A 301 -11.63 6.03 7.82
N ARG A 302 -12.13 6.76 6.82
CA ARG A 302 -13.42 7.47 6.90
C ARG A 302 -14.57 6.52 7.22
N GLU A 303 -14.68 5.40 6.50
CA GLU A 303 -15.72 4.40 6.73
C GLU A 303 -15.53 3.66 8.06
N LEU A 304 -14.30 3.37 8.48
CA LEU A 304 -14.02 2.81 9.80
C LEU A 304 -14.53 3.70 10.94
N VAL A 305 -14.33 5.01 10.82
CA VAL A 305 -14.78 6.00 11.81
C VAL A 305 -16.31 6.13 11.82
N ALA A 306 -16.94 6.08 10.64
CA ALA A 306 -18.40 6.16 10.51
C ALA A 306 -19.12 4.87 10.89
N ALA A 307 -18.45 3.72 10.82
CA ALA A 307 -19.07 2.42 10.98
C ALA A 307 -19.64 2.19 12.38
N THR A 308 -20.93 1.91 12.44
CA THR A 308 -21.67 1.55 13.66
C THR A 308 -21.65 0.04 13.92
N ASP A 309 -21.58 -0.76 12.84
CA ASP A 309 -21.55 -2.22 12.88
C ASP A 309 -20.15 -2.79 13.23
N VAL A 310 -20.14 -3.87 14.02
CA VAL A 310 -18.90 -4.52 14.48
C VAL A 310 -18.21 -5.29 13.34
N SER A 311 -18.98 -5.94 12.46
CA SER A 311 -18.44 -6.71 11.33
C SER A 311 -17.79 -5.77 10.31
N ALA A 312 -18.49 -4.69 9.94
CA ALA A 312 -17.95 -3.66 9.04
C ALA A 312 -16.67 -3.02 9.60
N ARG A 313 -16.66 -2.60 10.88
CA ARG A 313 -15.44 -2.07 11.52
C ARG A 313 -14.27 -3.05 11.49
N ARG A 314 -14.53 -4.35 11.67
CA ARG A 314 -13.48 -5.37 11.57
C ARG A 314 -12.95 -5.44 10.14
N ALA A 315 -13.83 -5.52 9.14
CA ALA A 315 -13.42 -5.60 7.75
C ALA A 315 -12.54 -4.40 7.32
N TYR A 316 -12.90 -3.18 7.73
CA TYR A 316 -12.09 -1.98 7.46
C TYR A 316 -10.73 -2.00 8.17
N ARG A 317 -10.70 -2.42 9.44
CA ARG A 317 -9.42 -2.59 10.16
C ARG A 317 -8.53 -3.61 9.47
N ASP A 318 -9.08 -4.78 9.13
CA ASP A 318 -8.30 -5.86 8.51
C ASP A 318 -7.72 -5.43 7.16
N ALA A 319 -8.48 -4.63 6.38
CA ALA A 319 -7.98 -4.04 5.15
C ALA A 319 -6.87 -3.01 5.39
N LEU A 320 -7.01 -2.13 6.40
CA LEU A 320 -5.97 -1.16 6.76
C LEU A 320 -4.70 -1.83 7.28
N VAL A 321 -4.82 -2.89 8.08
CA VAL A 321 -3.66 -3.71 8.52
C VAL A 321 -2.98 -4.35 7.33
N ALA A 322 -3.74 -4.87 6.37
CA ALA A 322 -3.20 -5.53 5.18
C ALA A 322 -2.55 -4.54 4.18
N LEU A 323 -2.87 -3.24 4.26
CA LEU A 323 -2.14 -2.19 3.53
C LEU A 323 -0.79 -1.83 4.17
N ASP A 324 -0.53 -2.33 5.38
CA ASP A 324 0.76 -2.26 6.06
C ASP A 324 1.27 -0.81 6.16
N HIS A 325 2.56 -0.57 5.89
CA HIS A 325 3.24 0.72 6.00
C HIS A 325 2.60 1.85 5.15
N VAL A 326 1.80 1.53 4.14
CA VAL A 326 1.14 2.54 3.28
C VAL A 326 0.17 3.42 4.07
N GLY A 327 -0.52 2.84 5.06
CA GLY A 327 -1.49 3.57 5.87
C GLY A 327 -0.90 4.36 7.03
N VAL A 328 0.32 4.02 7.46
CA VAL A 328 0.92 4.48 8.72
C VAL A 328 0.90 6.01 8.89
N PRO A 329 1.31 6.84 7.90
CA PRO A 329 1.37 8.28 8.10
C PRO A 329 0.02 8.91 8.49
N LEU A 330 -1.07 8.49 7.85
CA LEU A 330 -2.42 8.99 8.17
C LEU A 330 -2.91 8.47 9.52
N LEU A 331 -2.62 7.20 9.83
CA LEU A 331 -3.01 6.60 11.11
C LEU A 331 -2.31 7.31 12.28
N GLU A 332 -1.04 7.67 12.13
CA GLU A 332 -0.26 8.41 13.12
C GLU A 332 -0.81 9.83 13.35
N GLU A 333 -1.16 10.54 12.28
CA GLU A 333 -1.82 11.85 12.38
C GLU A 333 -3.11 11.76 13.21
N MET A 334 -3.89 10.71 13.01
CA MET A 334 -5.18 10.50 13.67
C MET A 334 -5.09 10.00 15.12
N ILE A 335 -3.89 9.72 15.65
CA ILE A 335 -3.68 9.49 17.09
C ILE A 335 -4.02 10.76 17.90
N GLY A 336 -4.02 11.93 17.28
CA GLY A 336 -4.39 13.21 17.90
C GLY A 336 -5.89 13.54 17.91
N ASP A 337 -6.77 12.66 17.42
CA ASP A 337 -8.21 12.92 17.35
C ASP A 337 -8.84 13.03 18.76
N GLU A 338 -9.82 13.92 18.93
CA GLU A 338 -10.52 14.13 20.21
C GLU A 338 -11.38 12.92 20.63
N ARG A 339 -11.81 12.11 19.67
CA ARG A 339 -12.72 10.99 19.90
C ARG A 339 -11.91 9.75 20.27
N TRP A 340 -12.06 9.30 21.52
CA TRP A 340 -11.32 8.15 22.08
C TRP A 340 -11.35 6.89 21.20
N PHE A 341 -12.47 6.61 20.51
CA PHE A 341 -12.61 5.40 19.70
C PHE A 341 -11.83 5.47 18.38
N VAL A 342 -11.63 6.68 17.84
CA VAL A 342 -10.80 6.91 16.66
C VAL A 342 -9.35 6.64 17.04
N VAL A 343 -8.85 7.29 18.09
CA VAL A 343 -7.49 7.08 18.62
C VAL A 343 -7.24 5.61 18.92
N ARG A 344 -8.16 4.96 19.65
CA ARG A 344 -8.07 3.53 19.94
C ARG A 344 -7.94 2.69 18.66
N ASN A 345 -8.75 2.96 17.64
CA ASN A 345 -8.68 2.21 16.38
C ASN A 345 -7.32 2.39 15.69
N MET A 346 -6.79 3.61 15.62
CA MET A 346 -5.49 3.88 15.00
C MET A 346 -4.36 3.15 15.73
N VAL A 347 -4.32 3.25 17.07
CA VAL A 347 -3.34 2.56 17.93
C VAL A 347 -3.42 1.04 17.72
N GLY A 348 -4.63 0.48 17.68
CA GLY A 348 -4.83 -0.95 17.44
C GLY A 348 -4.29 -1.39 16.08
N ILE A 349 -4.60 -0.65 15.00
CA ILE A 349 -4.12 -0.95 13.64
C ILE A 349 -2.59 -0.88 13.59
N LEU A 350 -1.98 0.20 14.11
CA LEU A 350 -0.53 0.38 14.14
C LEU A 350 0.18 -0.71 14.95
N GLY A 351 -0.46 -1.19 16.03
CA GLY A 351 0.02 -2.33 16.80
C GLY A 351 -0.02 -3.67 16.06
N GLU A 352 -1.06 -3.92 15.25
CA GLU A 352 -1.14 -5.12 14.40
C GLU A 352 -0.13 -5.08 13.24
N ILE A 353 0.08 -3.89 12.65
CA ILE A 353 1.13 -3.64 11.65
C ILE A 353 2.54 -3.81 12.26
N ARG A 354 2.66 -3.69 13.58
CA ARG A 354 3.94 -3.62 14.31
C ARG A 354 4.82 -2.45 13.86
N SER A 355 4.22 -1.28 13.63
CA SER A 355 4.96 -0.07 13.25
C SER A 355 5.85 0.41 14.41
N ALA A 356 7.16 0.23 14.29
CA ALA A 356 8.14 0.76 15.25
C ALA A 356 8.16 2.30 15.24
N ASP A 357 7.97 2.91 14.07
CA ASP A 357 7.95 4.37 13.90
C ASP A 357 6.78 5.02 14.67
N ALA A 358 5.70 4.28 14.90
CA ALA A 358 4.53 4.75 15.65
C ALA A 358 4.75 4.81 17.17
N VAL A 359 5.81 4.18 17.72
CA VAL A 359 6.02 4.08 19.17
C VAL A 359 6.13 5.47 19.82
N GLU A 360 6.80 6.42 19.17
CA GLU A 360 6.94 7.78 19.70
C GLU A 360 5.58 8.49 19.84
N HIS A 361 4.67 8.24 18.89
CA HIS A 361 3.31 8.81 18.90
C HIS A 361 2.45 8.27 20.05
N PHE A 362 2.74 7.07 20.56
CA PHE A 362 2.01 6.45 21.67
C PHE A 362 2.31 7.09 23.04
N ARG A 363 3.27 8.02 23.14
CA ARG A 363 3.50 8.81 24.38
C ARG A 363 2.24 9.52 24.87
N ARG A 364 1.38 9.96 23.95
CA ARG A 364 0.13 10.67 24.29
C ARG A 364 -1.01 9.72 24.64
N THR A 365 -0.96 8.47 24.21
CA THR A 365 -2.07 7.52 24.38
C THR A 365 -1.90 6.60 25.58
N VAL A 366 -0.65 6.38 26.03
CA VAL A 366 -0.36 5.53 27.19
C VAL A 366 -0.93 6.08 28.50
N GLU A 367 -1.09 7.40 28.60
CA GLU A 367 -1.68 8.11 29.75
C GLU A 367 -3.05 8.74 29.41
N HIS A 368 -3.70 8.28 28.35
CA HIS A 368 -4.98 8.82 27.89
C HIS A 368 -6.10 8.73 28.95
N SER A 369 -7.01 9.71 28.97
CA SER A 369 -8.11 9.77 29.95
C SER A 369 -9.02 8.53 29.89
N ASP A 370 -9.37 8.09 28.68
CA ASP A 370 -10.14 6.87 28.41
C ASP A 370 -9.28 5.60 28.58
N ALA A 371 -9.73 4.69 29.44
CA ALA A 371 -9.04 3.44 29.75
C ALA A 371 -8.92 2.47 28.56
N ARG A 372 -9.85 2.54 27.60
CA ARG A 372 -9.82 1.68 26.40
C ARG A 372 -8.67 2.06 25.48
N VAL A 373 -8.34 3.35 25.40
CA VAL A 373 -7.18 3.84 24.64
C VAL A 373 -5.88 3.42 25.32
N ARG A 374 -5.76 3.58 26.64
CA ARG A 374 -4.57 3.14 27.38
C ARG A 374 -4.34 1.64 27.24
N ARG A 375 -5.40 0.84 27.37
CA ARG A 375 -5.35 -0.62 27.19
C ARG A 375 -4.87 -1.01 25.80
N GLU A 376 -5.45 -0.42 24.76
CA GLU A 376 -5.05 -0.69 23.38
C GLU A 376 -3.60 -0.27 23.13
N THR A 377 -3.15 0.82 23.73
CA THR A 377 -1.77 1.30 23.66
C THR A 377 -0.78 0.30 24.25
N ILE A 378 -1.06 -0.22 25.45
CA ILE A 378 -0.20 -1.23 26.08
C ILE A 378 -0.16 -2.53 25.25
N LEU A 379 -1.30 -2.94 24.67
CA LEU A 379 -1.35 -4.10 23.78
C LEU A 379 -0.55 -3.88 22.49
N ALA A 380 -0.68 -2.70 21.87
CA ALA A 380 0.05 -2.34 20.67
C ALA A 380 1.57 -2.31 20.92
N LEU A 381 2.01 -1.65 22.00
CA LEU A 381 3.42 -1.63 22.41
C LEU A 381 3.97 -3.04 22.67
N SER A 382 3.17 -3.92 23.27
CA SER A 382 3.56 -5.31 23.53
C SER A 382 3.74 -6.12 22.24
N LYS A 383 2.95 -5.82 21.19
CA LYS A 383 3.05 -6.46 19.87
C LYS A 383 4.22 -5.93 19.04
N ILE A 384 4.47 -4.63 19.11
CA ILE A 384 5.58 -3.96 18.43
C ILE A 384 6.91 -4.41 19.05
N GLY A 385 7.00 -4.39 20.38
CA GLY A 385 8.23 -4.73 21.11
C GLY A 385 9.35 -3.72 20.84
N GLY A 386 10.59 -4.17 21.00
CA GLY A 386 11.78 -3.32 20.84
C GLY A 386 12.08 -2.45 22.06
N GLU A 387 13.27 -1.86 22.07
CA GLU A 387 13.79 -1.08 23.20
C GLU A 387 12.97 0.20 23.44
N GLU A 388 12.55 0.86 22.36
CA GLU A 388 11.74 2.09 22.41
C GLU A 388 10.36 1.90 23.06
N ALA A 389 9.80 0.68 23.02
CA ALA A 389 8.53 0.39 23.67
C ALA A 389 8.66 0.26 25.19
N VAL A 390 9.86 -0.06 25.71
CA VAL A 390 10.07 -0.36 27.14
C VAL A 390 9.73 0.84 28.04
N PRO A 391 10.18 2.09 27.77
CA PRO A 391 9.81 3.24 28.58
C PRO A 391 8.29 3.48 28.65
N LEU A 392 7.55 3.18 27.58
CA LEU A 392 6.10 3.38 27.54
C LEU A 392 5.35 2.24 28.24
N LEU A 393 5.77 0.99 28.04
CA LEU A 393 5.26 -0.13 28.82
C LEU A 393 5.53 0.06 30.32
N ALA A 394 6.70 0.60 30.69
CA ALA A 394 7.04 0.94 32.06
C ALA A 394 6.10 2.00 32.68
N LYS A 395 5.57 2.96 31.89
CA LYS A 395 4.52 3.86 32.38
C LYS A 395 3.25 3.10 32.75
N GLY A 396 2.86 2.11 31.94
CA GLY A 396 1.70 1.25 32.18
C GLY A 396 1.75 0.46 33.48
N LEU A 397 2.95 0.18 34.01
CA LEU A 397 3.12 -0.44 35.33
C LEU A 397 2.55 0.41 36.47
N ASN A 398 2.35 1.72 36.28
CA ASN A 398 1.80 2.64 37.27
C ASN A 398 0.34 3.02 36.98
N ASP A 399 -0.35 2.30 36.08
CA ASP A 399 -1.75 2.57 35.80
C ASP A 399 -2.65 2.33 37.02
N ARG A 400 -3.70 3.14 37.14
CA ARG A 400 -4.73 3.00 38.18
C ARG A 400 -5.47 1.65 38.11
N GLU A 401 -5.60 1.06 36.94
CA GLU A 401 -6.27 -0.23 36.74
C GLU A 401 -5.27 -1.39 36.85
N ALA A 402 -5.53 -2.32 37.78
CA ALA A 402 -4.71 -3.52 37.99
C ALA A 402 -4.52 -4.33 36.69
N SER A 403 -5.58 -4.48 35.90
CA SER A 403 -5.51 -5.19 34.61
C SER A 403 -4.55 -4.57 33.60
N LEU A 404 -4.36 -3.24 33.62
CA LEU A 404 -3.41 -2.56 32.74
C LEU A 404 -1.98 -2.70 33.26
N ARG A 405 -1.79 -2.65 34.59
CA ARG A 405 -0.48 -2.93 35.20
C ARG A 405 0.00 -4.35 34.89
N ALA A 406 -0.89 -5.34 34.99
CA ALA A 406 -0.63 -6.73 34.60
C ALA A 406 -0.27 -6.84 33.11
N ALA A 407 -1.03 -6.18 32.23
CA ALA A 407 -0.74 -6.18 30.78
C ALA A 407 0.61 -5.52 30.45
N ALA A 408 0.97 -4.45 31.15
CA ALA A 408 2.26 -3.79 31.00
C ALA A 408 3.42 -4.67 31.45
N ALA A 409 3.28 -5.36 32.60
CA ALA A 409 4.25 -6.34 33.08
C ALA A 409 4.42 -7.48 32.07
N LEU A 410 3.31 -8.04 31.56
CA LEU A 410 3.32 -9.04 30.51
C LEU A 410 4.08 -8.55 29.27
N GLY A 411 3.77 -7.35 28.78
CA GLY A 411 4.43 -6.73 27.63
C GLY A 411 5.94 -6.61 27.83
N LEU A 412 6.38 -6.07 28.97
CA LEU A 412 7.80 -5.97 29.34
C LEU A 412 8.47 -7.35 29.35
N GLY A 413 7.83 -8.36 29.93
CA GLY A 413 8.31 -9.75 29.92
C GLY A 413 8.48 -10.33 28.51
N LEU A 414 7.55 -10.02 27.60
CA LEU A 414 7.58 -10.49 26.22
C LEU A 414 8.68 -9.82 25.38
N THR A 415 9.15 -8.62 25.76
CA THR A 415 10.29 -7.99 25.08
C THR A 415 11.58 -8.81 25.22
N LYS A 416 11.74 -9.53 26.34
CA LYS A 416 12.98 -10.22 26.73
C LYS A 416 14.22 -9.32 26.73
N LEU A 417 14.04 -8.00 26.88
CA LEU A 417 15.14 -7.04 26.89
C LEU A 417 15.62 -6.79 28.33
N PRO A 418 16.94 -6.88 28.60
CA PRO A 418 17.52 -6.57 29.91
C PRO A 418 17.11 -5.20 30.48
N VAL A 419 16.85 -4.22 29.61
CA VAL A 419 16.45 -2.86 30.02
C VAL A 419 15.08 -2.84 30.73
N ALA A 420 14.24 -3.86 30.51
CA ALA A 420 12.94 -4.00 31.14
C ALA A 420 13.01 -4.42 32.62
N VAL A 421 14.14 -4.98 33.08
CA VAL A 421 14.26 -5.47 34.46
C VAL A 421 14.17 -4.35 35.49
N GLY A 422 14.76 -3.17 35.20
CA GLY A 422 14.77 -2.03 36.12
C GLY A 422 13.36 -1.55 36.47
N PRO A 423 12.52 -1.23 35.49
CA PRO A 423 11.12 -0.88 35.73
C PRO A 423 10.33 -1.92 36.54
N LEU A 424 10.48 -3.22 36.21
CA LEU A 424 9.80 -4.30 36.92
C LEU A 424 10.24 -4.41 38.38
N LEU A 425 11.55 -4.34 38.65
CA LEU A 425 12.10 -4.36 40.00
C LEU A 425 11.67 -3.14 40.82
N ASN A 426 11.55 -1.97 40.20
CA ASN A 426 11.08 -0.76 40.88
C ASN A 426 9.60 -0.81 41.23
N ARG A 427 8.77 -1.45 40.37
CA ARG A 427 7.32 -1.54 40.59
C ARG A 427 6.95 -2.61 41.61
N LEU A 428 7.60 -3.77 41.59
CA LEU A 428 7.22 -4.95 42.39
C LEU A 428 7.01 -4.66 43.90
N PRO A 429 7.86 -3.89 44.61
CA PRO A 429 7.69 -3.62 46.04
C PRO A 429 6.45 -2.79 46.38
N GLN A 430 5.89 -2.10 45.38
CA GLN A 430 4.76 -1.18 45.52
C GLN A 430 3.45 -1.81 45.04
N GLU A 431 3.47 -3.06 44.56
CA GLU A 431 2.28 -3.75 44.11
C GLU A 431 1.54 -4.39 45.29
N THR A 432 0.22 -4.21 45.31
CA THR A 432 -0.66 -4.70 46.38
C THR A 432 -1.64 -5.74 45.85
N ASP A 433 -1.86 -5.77 44.54
CA ASP A 433 -2.69 -6.75 43.87
C ASP A 433 -1.87 -8.02 43.57
N ALA A 434 -2.29 -9.14 44.15
CA ALA A 434 -1.56 -10.40 44.05
C ALA A 434 -1.50 -10.95 42.61
N GLU A 435 -2.51 -10.70 41.77
CA GLU A 435 -2.49 -11.15 40.37
C GLU A 435 -1.48 -10.33 39.57
N VAL A 436 -1.43 -9.01 39.79
CA VAL A 436 -0.42 -8.15 39.17
C VAL A 436 0.98 -8.48 39.67
N GLU A 437 1.15 -8.78 40.96
CA GLU A 437 2.42 -9.19 41.53
C GLU A 437 2.94 -10.48 40.86
N VAL A 438 2.05 -11.46 40.64
CA VAL A 438 2.36 -12.69 39.87
C VAL A 438 2.84 -12.35 38.46
N GLU A 439 2.19 -11.43 37.74
CA GLU A 439 2.63 -11.05 36.39
C GLU A 439 3.97 -10.31 36.38
N ILE A 440 4.25 -9.44 37.35
CA ILE A 440 5.56 -8.77 37.46
C ILE A 440 6.67 -9.79 37.74
N VAL A 441 6.43 -10.72 38.67
CA VAL A 441 7.36 -11.82 38.98
C VAL A 441 7.62 -12.69 37.75
N ARG A 442 6.56 -13.07 37.03
CA ARG A 442 6.66 -13.82 35.77
C ARG A 442 7.44 -13.06 34.72
N ALA A 443 7.19 -11.76 34.55
CA ALA A 443 7.89 -10.92 33.60
C ALA A 443 9.40 -10.86 33.89
N LEU A 444 9.80 -10.75 35.15
CA LEU A 444 11.21 -10.81 35.56
C LEU A 444 11.88 -12.14 35.16
N GLY A 445 11.18 -13.27 35.34
CA GLY A 445 11.65 -14.57 34.88
C GLY A 445 11.83 -14.65 33.37
N ARG A 446 10.84 -14.15 32.60
CA ARG A 446 10.87 -14.13 31.13
C ARG A 446 11.94 -13.21 30.54
N VAL A 447 12.21 -12.07 31.17
CA VAL A 447 13.32 -11.20 30.79
C VAL A 447 14.65 -11.93 30.95
N GLY A 448 14.78 -12.80 31.95
CA GLY A 448 15.94 -13.67 32.12
C GLY A 448 17.21 -12.96 32.60
N ASP A 449 17.09 -11.73 33.10
CA ASP A 449 18.23 -10.95 33.58
C ASP A 449 18.62 -11.35 35.01
N PRO A 450 19.87 -11.77 35.28
CA PRO A 450 20.33 -12.21 36.60
C PRO A 450 20.12 -11.20 37.74
N ARG A 451 19.99 -9.91 37.44
CA ARG A 451 19.66 -8.87 38.44
C ARG A 451 18.32 -9.13 39.15
N ALA A 452 17.43 -9.94 38.56
CA ALA A 452 16.17 -10.31 39.18
C ALA A 452 16.29 -11.41 40.26
N VAL A 453 17.37 -12.20 40.26
CA VAL A 453 17.52 -13.37 41.15
C VAL A 453 17.32 -13.03 42.64
N PRO A 454 17.92 -11.97 43.21
CA PRO A 454 17.75 -11.67 44.63
C PRO A 454 16.30 -11.40 45.02
N VAL A 455 15.56 -10.66 44.19
CA VAL A 455 14.16 -10.29 44.44
C VAL A 455 13.24 -11.49 44.23
N LEU A 456 13.47 -12.31 43.21
CA LEU A 456 12.73 -13.55 43.01
C LEU A 456 12.96 -14.54 44.17
N ALA A 457 14.18 -14.62 44.71
CA ALA A 457 14.50 -15.44 45.87
C ALA A 457 13.76 -14.99 47.13
N GLU A 458 13.67 -13.68 47.37
CA GLU A 458 12.87 -13.11 48.46
C GLU A 458 11.39 -13.48 48.31
N ARG A 459 10.84 -13.28 47.10
CA ARG A 459 9.42 -13.56 46.80
C ARG A 459 9.07 -15.04 46.93
N ALA A 460 9.97 -15.95 46.54
CA ALA A 460 9.78 -17.39 46.71
C ALA A 460 9.82 -17.83 48.19
N SER A 461 10.69 -17.22 48.99
CA SER A 461 10.93 -17.61 50.40
C SER A 461 9.81 -17.18 51.36
N GLY A 462 8.82 -16.39 50.90
CA GLY A 462 7.62 -16.04 51.67
C GLY A 462 7.68 -14.72 52.44
N GLY A 463 8.77 -13.94 52.28
CA GLY A 463 8.96 -12.62 52.90
C GLY A 463 9.62 -12.66 54.28
N GLY A 464 10.03 -11.48 54.78
CA GLY A 464 10.57 -11.30 56.14
C GLY A 464 9.48 -11.39 57.23
N PHE A 465 9.89 -11.20 58.49
CA PHE A 465 9.05 -11.40 59.69
C PHE A 465 7.70 -10.63 59.72
N PHE A 466 7.53 -9.59 58.88
CA PHE A 466 6.38 -8.70 58.84
C PHE A 466 5.60 -8.70 57.51
N SER A 467 5.95 -9.53 56.52
CA SER A 467 5.26 -9.60 55.23
C SER A 467 5.00 -11.04 54.83
N ARG A 468 3.72 -11.40 54.67
CA ARG A 468 3.31 -12.73 54.21
C ARG A 468 3.02 -12.68 52.72
N ILE A 469 3.94 -13.22 51.93
CA ILE A 469 3.80 -13.27 50.48
C ILE A 469 2.79 -14.37 50.10
N PRO A 470 1.77 -14.09 49.26
CA PRO A 470 0.78 -15.08 48.86
C PRO A 470 1.42 -16.30 48.19
N THR A 471 0.91 -17.52 48.48
CA THR A 471 1.47 -18.77 47.94
C THR A 471 1.55 -18.77 46.41
N ALA A 472 0.57 -18.17 45.72
CA ALA A 472 0.58 -18.04 44.26
C ALA A 472 1.82 -17.27 43.75
N VAL A 473 2.17 -16.15 44.38
CA VAL A 473 3.37 -15.36 44.06
C VAL A 473 4.63 -16.16 44.36
N ARG A 474 4.67 -16.89 45.48
CA ARG A 474 5.82 -17.72 45.85
C ARG A 474 6.09 -18.83 44.84
N VAL A 475 5.04 -19.53 44.42
CA VAL A 475 5.10 -20.58 43.40
C VAL A 475 5.52 -20.00 42.05
N GLU A 476 4.99 -18.83 41.67
CA GLU A 476 5.43 -18.17 40.45
C GLU A 476 6.91 -17.76 40.51
N ALA A 477 7.38 -17.22 41.63
CA ALA A 477 8.79 -16.86 41.80
C ALA A 477 9.73 -18.07 41.64
N VAL A 478 9.33 -19.25 42.10
CA VAL A 478 10.04 -20.51 41.84
C VAL A 478 10.09 -20.83 40.35
N ARG A 479 8.97 -20.70 39.64
CA ARG A 479 8.91 -20.92 38.17
C ARG A 479 9.78 -19.90 37.42
N SER A 480 9.75 -18.64 37.85
CA SER A 480 10.55 -17.56 37.25
C SER A 480 12.05 -17.75 37.51
N LEU A 481 12.46 -18.22 38.69
CA LEU A 481 13.87 -18.59 38.96
C LEU A 481 14.34 -19.72 38.04
N ARG A 482 13.47 -20.72 37.79
CA ARG A 482 13.75 -21.78 36.82
C ARG A 482 13.91 -21.24 35.41
N GLU A 483 12.98 -20.40 34.97
CA GLU A 483 12.98 -19.83 33.63
C GLU A 483 14.21 -18.93 33.40
N LEU A 484 14.61 -18.15 34.40
CA LEU A 484 15.82 -17.33 34.38
C LEU A 484 17.09 -18.18 34.28
N GLY A 485 17.16 -19.28 35.04
CA GLY A 485 18.29 -20.21 35.02
C GLY A 485 19.58 -19.65 35.66
N GLY A 486 20.69 -20.33 35.41
CA GLY A 486 22.01 -19.97 35.96
C GLY A 486 22.24 -20.41 37.42
N ASP A 487 23.51 -20.43 37.82
CA ASP A 487 23.95 -21.03 39.08
C ASP A 487 23.31 -20.37 40.31
N ALA A 488 23.15 -19.04 40.28
CA ALA A 488 22.55 -18.30 41.38
C ALA A 488 21.07 -18.67 41.58
N ALA A 489 20.28 -18.77 40.50
CA ALA A 489 18.89 -19.19 40.60
C ALA A 489 18.77 -20.67 41.00
N HIS A 490 19.65 -21.53 40.47
CA HIS A 490 19.67 -22.93 40.82
C HIS A 490 20.00 -23.16 42.31
N ALA A 491 20.96 -22.42 42.86
CA ALA A 491 21.28 -22.46 44.29
C ALA A 491 20.10 -22.03 45.17
N VAL A 492 19.32 -21.03 44.73
CA VAL A 492 18.09 -20.62 45.43
C VAL A 492 17.05 -21.75 45.40
N LEU A 493 16.81 -22.37 44.24
CA LEU A 493 15.88 -23.49 44.10
C LEU A 493 16.28 -24.67 45.01
N GLN A 494 17.55 -25.06 45.03
CA GLN A 494 18.04 -26.13 45.91
C GLN A 494 17.75 -25.86 47.40
N ARG A 495 17.91 -24.61 47.85
CA ARG A 495 17.58 -24.22 49.23
C ARG A 495 16.09 -24.34 49.52
N LEU A 496 15.23 -24.02 48.55
CA LEU A 496 13.78 -24.06 48.69
C LEU A 496 13.17 -25.47 48.68
N LEU A 497 13.95 -26.52 48.39
CA LEU A 497 13.50 -27.91 48.58
C LEU A 497 13.08 -28.21 50.04
N ARG A 498 13.60 -27.43 51.00
CA ARG A 498 13.28 -27.53 52.43
C ARG A 498 12.26 -26.49 52.89
N ASP A 499 11.57 -25.81 51.97
CA ASP A 499 10.57 -24.80 52.32
C ASP A 499 9.44 -25.42 53.16
N ARG A 500 8.84 -24.63 54.07
CA ARG A 500 7.76 -25.10 54.94
C ARG A 500 6.46 -25.37 54.15
N SER A 501 6.19 -24.63 53.08
CA SER A 501 5.01 -24.83 52.24
C SER A 501 5.16 -26.05 51.33
N PRO A 502 4.26 -27.04 51.41
CA PRO A 502 4.24 -28.17 50.48
C PRO A 502 4.15 -27.76 49.01
N GLU A 503 3.34 -26.75 48.72
CA GLU A 503 3.12 -26.23 47.36
C GLU A 503 4.40 -25.63 46.77
N VAL A 504 5.18 -24.90 47.57
CA VAL A 504 6.48 -24.37 47.15
C VAL A 504 7.49 -25.50 46.94
N ARG A 505 7.55 -26.50 47.83
CA ARG A 505 8.42 -27.66 47.64
C ARG A 505 8.10 -28.44 46.37
N GLU A 506 6.82 -28.66 46.09
CA GLU A 506 6.35 -29.31 44.87
C GLU A 506 6.74 -28.51 43.62
N ALA A 507 6.53 -27.19 43.65
CA ALA A 507 6.95 -26.30 42.56
C ALA A 507 8.46 -26.36 42.30
N VAL A 508 9.28 -26.40 43.36
CA VAL A 508 10.75 -26.50 43.27
C VAL A 508 11.16 -27.87 42.73
N PHE A 509 10.54 -28.96 43.19
CA PHE A 509 10.81 -30.30 42.70
C PHE A 509 10.52 -30.40 41.19
N ASN A 510 9.37 -29.90 40.75
CA ASN A 510 9.02 -29.82 39.33
C ASN A 510 9.98 -28.93 38.54
N ALA A 511 10.46 -27.85 39.17
CA ALA A 511 11.40 -26.94 38.53
C ALA A 511 12.78 -27.56 38.29
N LEU A 512 13.27 -28.38 39.23
CA LEU A 512 14.57 -29.03 39.15
C LEU A 512 14.55 -30.35 38.36
N SER A 513 13.40 -31.02 38.27
CA SER A 513 13.26 -32.33 37.60
C SER A 513 12.97 -32.25 36.10
N GLY A 514 12.55 -31.07 35.60
CA GLY A 514 12.20 -30.84 34.19
C GLY A 514 13.28 -30.12 33.38
N GLY A 515 14.55 -30.23 33.78
CA GLY A 515 15.72 -29.61 33.13
C GLY A 515 16.53 -30.59 32.30
#